data_AF-A0A927XDB3-F1
#
_entry.id   AF-A0A927XDB3-F1
#
_cell.length_a   1.000
_cell.length_b   1.000
_cell.length_c   1.000
_cell.angle_alpha   90.00
_cell.angle_beta   90.00
_cell.angle_gamma   90.00
#
_symmetry.space_group_name_H-M   'P 1'
#
loop_
_entity.id
_entity.type
_entity.pdbx_description
1 polymer ?
#
loop_
_entity_poly.entity_id
_entity_poly.type
_entity_poly.pdbx_seq_one_letter_code
_entity_poly.pdbx_strand_id
1 'polypeptide(L)'
;MDDLKELLVKAKIIKKDDRLTLLPNGIFIWNSIVSYLKDKFNKLSYSEIYTNSLEYYIQNEKILPSEHFSLSYLKDKIEFVSYGKYTNEIEECRNKTIDVLEIYNCLGKDLFAIPFLCGKDPFNEDNNLLTTYFGEKNIASNYIGECDSSFLTCSKIDTDILYTLINIHKDEKGLVFSPKIAPTQIEIIPLKPNEKGVLKECRKISDLFLEKGYRVYLNEKNITSKEKKENSIINGVSLIVEIGPRDLERGVVEITCRDNLEELVIDNDKLVNEIESLFKKMHKRMYLKVLEKNISLQNKVINLDELHNNINDKINKIVWCGNKDCLKEIKDFTNFISFNQQLHSSNCPFCLKKGKHVVSIIKKN
;
A
#
# COMPACT_ATOMS: atom_id res chain seq x y z
N MET A 1 -3.25 11.86 14.58
CA MET A 1 -3.14 12.27 13.17
C MET A 1 -1.97 13.25 12.96
N ASP A 2 -1.67 14.10 13.93
CA ASP A 2 -0.65 15.16 13.85
C ASP A 2 0.80 14.66 13.66
N ASP A 3 1.19 13.58 14.33
CA ASP A 3 2.55 13.03 14.25
C ASP A 3 2.95 12.56 12.83
N LEU A 4 2.07 11.83 12.13
CA LEU A 4 2.37 11.37 10.77
C LEU A 4 2.43 12.55 9.78
N LYS A 5 1.54 13.53 9.88
CA LYS A 5 1.57 14.70 8.97
C LYS A 5 2.90 15.44 9.10
N GLU A 6 3.41 15.59 10.33
CA GLU A 6 4.71 16.22 10.57
C GLU A 6 5.87 15.41 9.99
N LEU A 7 5.87 14.07 10.17
CA LEU A 7 6.86 13.19 9.57
C LEU A 7 6.87 13.29 8.04
N LEU A 8 5.70 13.29 7.40
CA LEU A 8 5.57 13.39 5.94
C LEU A 8 6.08 14.75 5.42
N VAL A 9 5.86 15.84 6.16
CA VAL A 9 6.40 17.17 5.83
C VAL A 9 7.92 17.19 5.95
N LYS A 10 8.48 16.66 7.05
CA LYS A 10 9.94 16.60 7.27
C LYS A 10 10.63 15.76 6.20
N ALA A 11 10.01 14.64 5.81
CA ALA A 11 10.50 13.77 4.75
C ALA A 11 10.24 14.30 3.33
N LYS A 12 9.73 15.53 3.18
CA LYS A 12 9.42 16.18 1.89
C LYS A 12 8.50 15.32 1.01
N ILE A 13 7.51 14.68 1.61
CA ILE A 13 6.49 13.88 0.91
C ILE A 13 5.28 14.74 0.59
N ILE A 14 4.84 15.55 1.55
CA ILE A 14 3.74 16.50 1.38
C ILE A 14 4.14 17.90 1.85
N LYS A 15 3.48 18.91 1.32
CA LYS A 15 3.58 20.28 1.83
C LYS A 15 2.80 20.44 3.13
N LYS A 16 3.25 21.36 3.99
CA LYS A 16 2.51 21.76 5.20
C LYS A 16 1.43 22.77 4.83
N ASP A 17 0.36 22.31 4.19
CA ASP A 17 -0.86 23.09 3.95
C ASP A 17 -2.13 22.24 4.18
N ASP A 18 -3.29 22.83 3.94
CA ASP A 18 -4.60 22.19 4.08
C ASP A 18 -4.97 21.29 2.89
N ARG A 19 -4.09 21.23 1.87
CA ARG A 19 -4.27 20.38 0.68
C ARG A 19 -3.20 19.30 0.66
N LEU A 20 -3.47 18.15 0.03
CA LEU A 20 -2.46 17.10 -0.13
C LEU A 20 -1.52 17.45 -1.31
N THR A 21 -0.71 18.48 -1.15
CA THR A 21 0.28 18.84 -2.18
C THR A 21 1.49 17.92 -2.08
N LEU A 22 1.72 17.06 -3.07
CA LEU A 22 2.88 16.18 -3.10
C LEU A 22 4.16 16.96 -3.40
N LEU A 23 5.20 16.70 -2.60
CA LEU A 23 6.58 17.14 -2.81
C LEU A 23 7.38 16.04 -3.55
N PRO A 24 8.64 16.26 -3.98
CA PRO A 24 9.35 15.32 -4.85
C PRO A 24 9.34 13.85 -4.38
N ASN A 25 9.49 13.60 -3.07
CA ASN A 25 9.44 12.22 -2.55
C ASN A 25 8.03 11.63 -2.61
N GLY A 26 6.99 12.44 -2.39
CA GLY A 26 5.60 12.01 -2.55
C GLY A 26 5.25 11.75 -4.00
N ILE A 27 5.71 12.61 -4.92
CA ILE A 27 5.57 12.42 -6.37
C ILE A 27 6.25 11.13 -6.81
N PHE A 28 7.46 10.84 -6.30
CA PHE A 28 8.15 9.59 -6.60
C PHE A 28 7.36 8.36 -6.16
N ILE A 29 6.84 8.36 -4.92
CA ILE A 29 6.03 7.25 -4.41
C ILE A 29 4.76 7.09 -5.26
N TRP A 30 4.05 8.18 -5.55
CA TRP A 30 2.85 8.15 -6.39
C TRP A 30 3.15 7.62 -7.80
N ASN A 31 4.22 8.11 -8.44
CA ASN A 31 4.62 7.64 -9.77
C ASN A 31 5.03 6.16 -9.76
N SER A 32 5.58 5.65 -8.66
CA SER A 32 5.87 4.22 -8.51
C SER A 32 4.58 3.38 -8.49
N ILE A 33 3.53 3.87 -7.84
CA ILE A 33 2.19 3.24 -7.86
C ILE A 33 1.62 3.27 -9.28
N VAL A 34 1.59 4.45 -9.90
CA VAL A 34 1.04 4.64 -11.25
C VAL A 34 1.79 3.76 -12.25
N SER A 35 3.12 3.72 -12.20
CA SER A 35 3.93 2.88 -13.09
C SER A 35 3.60 1.38 -12.93
N TYR A 36 3.47 0.92 -11.68
CA TYR A 36 3.06 -0.45 -11.38
C TYR A 36 1.66 -0.75 -11.95
N LEU A 37 0.69 0.14 -11.72
CA LEU A 37 -0.67 -0.03 -12.21
C LEU A 37 -0.71 -0.05 -13.74
N LYS A 38 -0.03 0.89 -14.41
CA LYS A 38 0.08 0.92 -15.88
C LYS A 38 0.60 -0.39 -16.43
N ASP A 39 1.69 -0.94 -15.89
CA ASP A 39 2.22 -2.24 -16.31
C ASP A 39 1.19 -3.37 -16.17
N LYS A 40 0.46 -3.42 -15.05
CA LYS A 40 -0.55 -4.45 -14.78
C LYS A 40 -1.80 -4.31 -15.65
N PHE A 41 -2.32 -3.10 -15.81
CA PHE A 41 -3.49 -2.83 -16.65
C PHE A 41 -3.18 -3.04 -18.13
N ASN A 42 -1.99 -2.66 -18.61
CA ASN A 42 -1.55 -2.94 -19.98
C ASN A 42 -1.49 -4.45 -20.27
N LYS A 43 -1.10 -5.28 -19.29
CA LYS A 43 -1.12 -6.75 -19.41
C LYS A 43 -2.53 -7.33 -19.51
N LEU A 44 -3.55 -6.60 -19.04
CA LEU A 44 -4.97 -6.91 -19.24
C LEU A 44 -5.55 -6.30 -20.51
N SER A 45 -4.72 -5.70 -21.38
CA SER A 45 -5.12 -5.02 -22.62
C SER A 45 -5.89 -3.70 -22.43
N TYR A 46 -5.83 -3.09 -21.25
CA TYR A 46 -6.36 -1.74 -21.05
C TYR A 46 -5.48 -0.71 -21.76
N SER A 47 -6.11 0.28 -22.39
CA SER A 47 -5.41 1.38 -23.06
C SER A 47 -5.32 2.64 -22.18
N GLU A 48 -4.19 3.35 -22.20
CA GLU A 48 -4.11 4.67 -21.55
C GLU A 48 -4.84 5.72 -22.39
N ILE A 49 -5.68 6.52 -21.77
CA ILE A 49 -6.28 7.71 -22.38
C ILE A 49 -5.98 8.97 -21.59
N TYR A 50 -5.72 10.06 -22.29
CA TYR A 50 -5.53 11.38 -21.70
C TYR A 50 -6.85 12.15 -21.76
N THR A 51 -7.55 12.24 -20.63
CA THR A 51 -8.78 13.02 -20.54
C THR A 51 -8.72 13.96 -19.34
N ASN A 52 -9.22 15.19 -19.50
CA ASN A 52 -9.24 16.18 -18.42
C ASN A 52 -10.34 15.90 -17.36
N SER A 53 -11.27 14.99 -17.65
CA SER A 53 -12.21 14.44 -16.68
C SER A 53 -12.95 13.25 -17.29
N LEU A 54 -12.77 12.07 -16.69
CA LEU A 54 -13.55 10.88 -17.05
C LEU A 54 -15.06 11.14 -16.86
N GLU A 55 -15.41 11.98 -15.87
CA GLU A 55 -16.76 12.47 -15.61
C GLU A 55 -17.39 13.17 -16.83
N TYR A 56 -16.62 13.98 -17.57
CA TYR A 56 -17.13 14.63 -18.77
C TYR A 56 -17.45 13.62 -19.87
N TYR A 57 -16.62 12.58 -20.06
CA TYR A 57 -16.90 11.56 -21.07
C TYR A 57 -18.07 10.66 -20.70
N ILE A 58 -18.19 10.28 -19.42
CA ILE A 58 -19.33 9.52 -18.90
C ILE A 58 -20.63 10.31 -19.08
N GLN A 59 -20.61 11.62 -18.80
CA GLN A 59 -21.78 12.51 -18.95
C GLN A 59 -22.15 12.84 -20.40
N ASN A 60 -21.23 12.71 -21.36
CA ASN A 60 -21.43 13.11 -22.75
C ASN A 60 -21.47 11.92 -23.73
N GLU A 61 -21.58 10.67 -23.25
CA GLU A 61 -21.80 9.44 -24.03
C GLU A 61 -20.85 9.23 -25.23
N LYS A 62 -19.67 9.87 -25.22
CA LYS A 62 -18.69 9.66 -26.29
C LYS A 62 -18.10 8.27 -26.14
N ILE A 63 -18.05 7.51 -27.24
CA ILE A 63 -17.53 6.14 -27.30
C ILE A 63 -16.08 6.14 -26.85
N LEU A 64 -15.86 5.80 -25.59
CA LEU A 64 -14.55 5.45 -25.07
C LEU A 64 -14.20 4.02 -25.52
N PRO A 65 -12.90 3.66 -25.62
CA PRO A 65 -12.48 2.28 -25.81
C PRO A 65 -13.11 1.38 -24.75
N SER A 66 -13.39 0.12 -25.11
CA SER A 66 -14.05 -0.83 -24.20
C SER A 66 -13.30 -1.01 -22.88
N GLU A 67 -11.98 -0.88 -22.85
CA GLU A 67 -11.17 -0.97 -21.63
C GLU A 67 -10.05 0.07 -21.65
N HIS A 68 -10.01 0.94 -20.63
CA HIS A 68 -9.02 2.01 -20.57
C HIS A 68 -8.75 2.51 -19.14
N PHE A 69 -7.66 3.25 -18.94
CA PHE A 69 -7.38 3.97 -17.70
C PHE A 69 -6.84 5.37 -17.97
N SER A 70 -6.94 6.25 -16.97
CA SER A 70 -6.44 7.62 -17.04
C SER A 70 -6.01 8.14 -15.66
N LEU A 71 -5.25 9.24 -15.66
CA LEU A 71 -4.99 10.03 -14.46
C LEU A 71 -5.93 11.24 -14.44
N SER A 72 -6.66 11.41 -13.34
CA SER A 72 -7.52 12.56 -13.09
C SER A 72 -6.88 13.47 -12.04
N TYR A 73 -6.77 14.76 -12.35
CA TYR A 73 -6.17 15.77 -11.47
C TYR A 73 -7.28 16.61 -10.84
N LEU A 74 -7.64 16.26 -9.60
CA LEU A 74 -8.61 17.03 -8.82
C LEU A 74 -7.92 18.14 -8.03
N LYS A 75 -8.72 19.06 -7.50
CA LYS A 75 -8.24 20.24 -6.75
C LYS A 75 -7.29 19.89 -5.60
N ASP A 76 -7.55 18.77 -4.91
CA ASP A 76 -6.87 18.40 -3.67
C ASP A 76 -6.19 17.02 -3.72
N LYS A 77 -6.31 16.28 -4.84
CA LYS A 77 -5.73 14.94 -5.02
C LYS A 77 -5.56 14.54 -6.48
N ILE A 78 -4.73 13.52 -6.71
CA ILE A 78 -4.56 12.88 -8.02
C ILE A 78 -5.11 11.46 -7.94
N GLU A 79 -5.79 11.02 -9.00
CA GLU A 79 -6.51 9.75 -9.03
C GLU A 79 -6.10 8.95 -10.27
N PHE A 80 -5.82 7.67 -10.10
CA PHE A 80 -5.77 6.71 -11.19
C PHE A 80 -7.13 6.03 -11.29
N VAL A 81 -7.76 6.18 -12.45
CA VAL A 81 -9.10 5.66 -12.71
C VAL A 81 -9.03 4.67 -13.85
N SER A 82 -9.56 3.47 -13.66
CA SER A 82 -9.76 2.50 -14.73
C SER A 82 -11.25 2.35 -15.03
N TYR A 83 -11.56 2.10 -16.29
CA TYR A 83 -12.92 1.96 -16.78
C TYR A 83 -13.01 0.84 -17.82
N GLY A 84 -14.13 0.12 -17.80
CA GLY A 84 -14.48 -0.88 -18.80
C GLY A 84 -15.95 -0.77 -19.19
N LYS A 85 -16.29 -1.04 -20.46
CA LYS A 85 -17.65 -1.12 -21.00
C LYS A 85 -17.82 -2.43 -21.77
N TYR A 86 -18.81 -3.21 -21.39
CA TYR A 86 -19.08 -4.56 -21.86
C TYR A 86 -20.52 -4.65 -22.36
N THR A 87 -20.75 -5.10 -23.59
CA THR A 87 -22.05 -4.94 -24.25
C THR A 87 -23.03 -6.10 -24.03
N ASN A 88 -22.59 -7.28 -23.59
CA ASN A 88 -23.46 -8.47 -23.68
C ASN A 88 -23.60 -9.33 -22.40
N GLU A 89 -22.67 -9.32 -21.43
CA GLU A 89 -22.78 -10.23 -20.27
C GLU A 89 -22.29 -9.61 -18.95
N ILE A 90 -23.16 -9.56 -17.94
CA ILE A 90 -22.81 -9.10 -16.57
C ILE A 90 -21.73 -9.97 -15.93
N GLU A 91 -21.63 -11.23 -16.34
CA GLU A 91 -20.63 -12.17 -15.82
C GLU A 91 -19.22 -11.82 -16.30
N GLU A 92 -19.06 -11.40 -17.56
CA GLU A 92 -17.80 -10.86 -18.09
C GLU A 92 -17.36 -9.63 -17.29
N CYS A 93 -18.28 -8.70 -17.04
CA CYS A 93 -18.04 -7.51 -16.23
C CYS A 93 -17.58 -7.84 -14.80
N ARG A 94 -18.22 -8.84 -14.17
CA ARG A 94 -17.82 -9.33 -12.83
C ARG A 94 -16.42 -9.95 -12.83
N ASN A 95 -16.10 -10.79 -13.81
CA ASN A 95 -14.78 -11.41 -13.93
C ASN A 95 -13.69 -10.34 -14.10
N LYS A 96 -13.92 -9.34 -14.96
CA LYS A 96 -13.00 -8.22 -15.15
C LYS A 96 -12.81 -7.39 -13.87
N THR A 97 -13.87 -7.20 -13.10
CA THR A 97 -13.76 -6.51 -11.80
C THR A 97 -12.91 -7.31 -10.81
N ILE A 98 -12.98 -8.64 -10.83
CA ILE A 98 -12.12 -9.52 -10.03
C ILE A 98 -10.65 -9.41 -10.47
N ASP A 99 -10.38 -9.35 -11.77
CA ASP A 99 -9.01 -9.15 -12.29
C ASP A 99 -8.41 -7.82 -11.80
N VAL A 100 -9.21 -6.75 -11.82
CA VAL A 100 -8.80 -5.43 -11.30
C VAL A 100 -8.52 -5.48 -9.78
N LEU A 101 -9.35 -6.17 -9.01
CA LEU A 101 -9.09 -6.38 -7.58
C LEU A 101 -7.78 -7.13 -7.34
N GLU A 102 -7.47 -8.14 -8.15
CA GLU A 102 -6.23 -8.88 -8.01
C GLU A 102 -5.01 -8.01 -8.34
N ILE A 103 -5.14 -7.05 -9.27
CA ILE A 103 -4.12 -6.01 -9.48
C ILE A 103 -3.87 -5.21 -8.20
N TYR A 104 -4.93 -4.78 -7.50
CA TYR A 104 -4.77 -4.04 -6.24
C TYR A 104 -4.22 -4.89 -5.10
N ASN A 105 -4.62 -6.15 -5.02
CA ASN A 105 -4.06 -7.10 -4.07
C ASN A 105 -2.54 -7.30 -4.32
N CYS A 106 -2.16 -7.46 -5.58
CA CYS A 106 -0.76 -7.53 -6.00
C CYS A 106 -0.03 -6.20 -5.74
N LEU A 107 -0.65 -5.03 -5.93
CA LEU A 107 -0.06 -3.74 -5.58
C LEU A 107 0.32 -3.69 -4.09
N GLY A 108 -0.60 -4.04 -3.19
CA GLY A 108 -0.34 -4.08 -1.75
C GLY A 108 0.80 -5.03 -1.42
N LYS A 109 0.71 -6.28 -1.90
CA LYS A 109 1.69 -7.33 -1.63
C LYS A 109 3.06 -7.00 -2.22
N ASP A 110 3.12 -6.73 -3.51
CA ASP A 110 4.35 -6.61 -4.26
C ASP A 110 5.05 -5.29 -4.02
N LEU A 111 4.32 -4.17 -4.00
CA LEU A 111 4.93 -2.84 -3.94
C LEU A 111 5.12 -2.40 -2.49
N PHE A 112 4.09 -2.59 -1.66
CA PHE A 112 4.05 -2.06 -0.29
C PHE A 112 4.41 -3.07 0.79
N ALA A 113 4.52 -4.37 0.50
CA ALA A 113 4.65 -5.41 1.53
C ALA A 113 3.45 -5.39 2.51
N ILE A 114 2.23 -5.25 1.99
CA ILE A 114 0.99 -5.19 2.78
C ILE A 114 -0.02 -6.19 2.21
N PRO A 115 -0.50 -7.17 2.99
CA PRO A 115 -1.61 -8.02 2.59
C PRO A 115 -2.94 -7.25 2.68
N PHE A 116 -3.45 -6.79 1.55
CA PHE A 116 -4.79 -6.19 1.49
C PHE A 116 -5.88 -7.24 1.69
N LEU A 117 -7.03 -6.80 2.21
CA LEU A 117 -8.23 -7.61 2.34
C LEU A 117 -9.20 -7.20 1.23
N CYS A 118 -9.47 -8.09 0.28
CA CYS A 118 -10.45 -7.85 -0.77
C CYS A 118 -11.78 -8.49 -0.40
N GLY A 119 -12.87 -7.77 -0.63
CA GLY A 119 -14.20 -8.27 -0.31
C GLY A 119 -15.33 -7.53 -1.04
N LYS A 120 -16.55 -7.96 -0.73
CA LYS A 120 -17.79 -7.38 -1.23
C LYS A 120 -18.46 -6.54 -0.16
N ASP A 121 -19.11 -5.46 -0.55
CA ASP A 121 -20.03 -4.74 0.32
C ASP A 121 -21.33 -5.56 0.49
N PRO A 122 -21.70 -5.99 1.70
CA PRO A 122 -22.91 -6.78 1.92
C PRO A 122 -24.20 -5.98 1.70
N PHE A 123 -24.16 -4.63 1.72
CA PHE A 123 -25.34 -3.79 1.45
C PHE A 123 -25.64 -3.64 -0.04
N ASN A 124 -24.70 -4.01 -0.91
CA ASN A 124 -24.87 -3.94 -2.36
C ASN A 124 -25.43 -5.26 -2.92
N GLU A 125 -26.75 -5.31 -3.11
CA GLU A 125 -27.51 -6.50 -3.56
C GLU A 125 -27.06 -7.03 -4.93
N ASP A 126 -26.58 -6.16 -5.81
CA ASP A 126 -26.27 -6.51 -7.20
C ASP A 126 -24.86 -7.13 -7.36
N ASN A 127 -24.09 -7.20 -6.26
CA ASN A 127 -22.65 -7.47 -6.24
C ASN A 127 -21.83 -6.45 -7.04
N ASN A 128 -22.36 -5.24 -7.17
CA ASN A 128 -21.83 -4.23 -8.07
C ASN A 128 -20.80 -3.30 -7.41
N LEU A 129 -20.43 -3.56 -6.15
CA LEU A 129 -19.35 -2.83 -5.49
C LEU A 129 -18.40 -3.82 -4.83
N LEU A 130 -17.19 -3.89 -5.37
CA LEU A 130 -16.10 -4.67 -4.82
C LEU A 130 -15.02 -3.73 -4.28
N THR A 131 -14.59 -3.98 -3.06
CA THR A 131 -13.74 -3.03 -2.32
C THR A 131 -12.51 -3.73 -1.80
N THR A 132 -11.38 -3.03 -1.91
CA THR A 132 -10.12 -3.39 -1.27
C THR A 132 -9.99 -2.62 0.02
N TYR A 133 -9.80 -3.31 1.14
CA TYR A 133 -9.66 -2.74 2.47
C TYR A 133 -8.29 -3.02 3.07
N PHE A 134 -7.85 -2.13 3.96
CA PHE A 134 -6.85 -2.43 4.97
C PHE A 134 -7.33 -1.90 6.33
N GLY A 135 -7.56 -2.80 7.29
CA GLY A 135 -8.26 -2.45 8.53
C GLY A 135 -9.64 -1.86 8.22
N GLU A 136 -9.98 -0.72 8.82
CA GLU A 136 -11.23 0.00 8.56
C GLU A 136 -11.22 0.86 7.28
N LYS A 137 -10.06 1.03 6.64
CA LYS A 137 -9.90 1.96 5.52
C LYS A 137 -10.17 1.31 4.18
N ASN A 138 -10.99 1.97 3.36
CA ASN A 138 -11.17 1.67 1.95
C ASN A 138 -9.94 2.17 1.17
N ILE A 139 -9.30 1.26 0.45
CA ILE A 139 -8.08 1.50 -0.34
C ILE A 139 -8.41 1.74 -1.81
N ALA A 140 -9.36 0.96 -2.34
CA ALA A 140 -9.84 1.08 -3.70
C ALA A 140 -11.28 0.55 -3.77
N SER A 141 -12.12 1.26 -4.55
CA SER A 141 -13.51 0.86 -4.80
C SER A 141 -13.66 0.54 -6.29
N ASN A 142 -14.38 -0.55 -6.59
CA ASN A 142 -14.65 -1.03 -7.93
C ASN A 142 -16.15 -1.15 -8.11
N TYR A 143 -16.71 -0.31 -8.97
CA TYR A 143 -18.13 -0.22 -9.24
C TYR A 143 -18.45 -0.95 -10.54
N ILE A 144 -19.54 -1.71 -10.53
CA ILE A 144 -20.20 -2.25 -11.70
C ILE A 144 -21.50 -1.45 -11.89
N GLY A 145 -21.72 -0.91 -13.07
CA GLY A 145 -22.93 -0.15 -13.40
C GLY A 145 -23.63 -0.73 -14.61
N GLU A 146 -24.91 -0.39 -14.77
CA GLU A 146 -25.67 -0.62 -15.99
C GLU A 146 -25.88 0.72 -16.70
N CYS A 147 -25.67 0.75 -18.01
CA CYS A 147 -25.89 1.93 -18.85
C CYS A 147 -26.45 1.47 -20.20
N ASP A 148 -27.71 1.83 -20.45
CA ASP A 148 -28.54 1.37 -21.57
C ASP A 148 -28.59 -0.16 -21.71
N SER A 149 -27.75 -0.71 -22.60
CA SER A 149 -27.61 -2.13 -22.95
C SER A 149 -26.20 -2.66 -22.66
N SER A 150 -25.44 -1.96 -21.82
CA SER A 150 -24.05 -2.32 -21.48
C SER A 150 -23.83 -2.33 -19.97
N PHE A 151 -22.88 -3.15 -19.54
CA PHE A 151 -22.34 -3.16 -18.19
C PHE A 151 -21.03 -2.38 -18.15
N LEU A 152 -20.83 -1.60 -17.09
CA LEU A 152 -19.66 -0.75 -16.92
C LEU A 152 -18.88 -1.20 -15.69
N THR A 153 -17.55 -1.16 -15.74
CA THR A 153 -16.69 -1.24 -14.56
C THR A 153 -15.99 0.09 -14.36
N CYS A 154 -15.86 0.56 -13.12
CA CYS A 154 -15.05 1.73 -12.79
C CYS A 154 -14.28 1.46 -11.50
N SER A 155 -12.97 1.63 -11.53
CA SER A 155 -12.13 1.50 -10.33
C SER A 155 -11.27 2.73 -10.11
N LYS A 156 -11.00 3.03 -8.84
CA LYS A 156 -10.27 4.23 -8.47
C LYS A 156 -9.33 4.01 -7.29
N ILE A 157 -8.14 4.58 -7.42
CA ILE A 157 -7.12 4.73 -6.37
C ILE A 157 -6.57 6.14 -6.45
N ASP A 158 -6.40 6.79 -5.30
CA ASP A 158 -5.95 8.18 -5.24
C ASP A 158 -4.78 8.39 -4.29
N THR A 159 -4.27 9.62 -4.26
CA THR A 159 -3.10 9.98 -3.45
C THR A 159 -3.30 9.84 -1.93
N ASP A 160 -4.54 9.70 -1.43
CA ASP A 160 -4.80 9.48 -0.01
C ASP A 160 -4.29 8.10 0.44
N ILE A 161 -4.11 7.18 -0.51
CA ILE A 161 -3.52 5.87 -0.25
C ILE A 161 -2.10 5.99 0.35
N LEU A 162 -1.33 7.03 0.00
CA LEU A 162 0.02 7.24 0.55
C LEU A 162 -0.02 7.38 2.07
N TYR A 163 -0.96 8.18 2.60
CA TYR A 163 -1.08 8.36 4.04
C TYR A 163 -1.37 7.03 4.74
N THR A 164 -2.31 6.26 4.18
CA THR A 164 -2.70 4.97 4.74
C THR A 164 -1.55 3.97 4.72
N LEU A 165 -0.87 3.81 3.58
CA LEU A 165 0.17 2.80 3.42
C LEU A 165 1.44 3.12 4.21
N ILE A 166 1.79 4.40 4.32
CA ILE A 166 2.93 4.84 5.13
C ILE A 166 2.64 4.65 6.62
N ASN A 167 1.40 4.95 7.05
CA ASN A 167 1.01 4.78 8.46
C ASN A 167 1.10 3.32 8.94
N ILE A 168 0.92 2.35 8.04
CA ILE A 168 0.93 0.92 8.37
C ILE A 168 2.33 0.46 8.82
N HIS A 169 3.37 0.94 8.15
CA HIS A 169 4.75 0.52 8.41
C HIS A 169 5.48 1.43 9.39
N LYS A 170 5.03 2.67 9.59
CA LYS A 170 5.67 3.61 10.52
C LYS A 170 5.83 2.99 11.91
N ASP A 171 6.91 3.36 12.59
CA ASP A 171 7.16 2.97 13.97
C ASP A 171 7.45 4.21 14.83
N GLU A 172 7.85 3.99 16.08
CA GLU A 172 8.16 5.04 17.05
C GLU A 172 9.38 5.88 16.64
N LYS A 173 10.24 5.37 15.74
CA LYS A 173 11.44 6.08 15.28
C LYS A 173 11.21 6.86 13.99
N GLY A 174 10.06 6.68 13.33
CA GLY A 174 9.65 7.46 12.18
C GLY A 174 9.12 6.62 11.01
N LEU A 175 9.44 7.04 9.80
CA LEU A 175 8.95 6.40 8.58
C LEU A 175 9.66 5.08 8.32
N VAL A 176 8.93 4.14 7.73
CA VAL A 176 9.47 2.85 7.23
C VAL A 176 8.84 2.59 5.88
N PHE A 177 9.66 2.44 4.84
CA PHE A 177 9.20 2.16 3.49
C PHE A 177 9.60 0.76 3.05
N SER A 178 8.72 0.11 2.28
CA SER A 178 9.14 -1.03 1.45
C SER A 178 10.28 -0.58 0.53
N PRO A 179 11.35 -1.36 0.35
CA PRO A 179 12.48 -0.99 -0.50
C PRO A 179 12.09 -0.58 -1.92
N LYS A 180 10.97 -1.06 -2.44
CA LYS A 180 10.51 -0.75 -3.80
C LYS A 180 9.96 0.67 -3.96
N ILE A 181 9.48 1.29 -2.88
CA ILE A 181 8.92 2.65 -2.90
C ILE A 181 9.71 3.67 -2.10
N ALA A 182 10.74 3.24 -1.35
CA ALA A 182 11.58 4.15 -0.57
C ALA A 182 12.23 5.19 -1.49
N PRO A 183 12.04 6.51 -1.29
CA PRO A 183 12.65 7.53 -2.14
C PRO A 183 14.18 7.40 -2.19
N THR A 184 14.80 7.12 -1.04
CA THR A 184 16.19 6.70 -0.92
C THR A 184 16.21 5.26 -0.40
N GLN A 185 16.80 4.35 -1.16
CA GLN A 185 16.94 2.95 -0.74
C GLN A 185 18.18 2.75 0.13
N ILE A 186 19.28 3.39 -0.26
CA ILE A 186 20.59 3.24 0.39
C ILE A 186 21.12 4.62 0.71
N GLU A 187 21.46 4.88 1.96
CA GLU A 187 22.23 6.07 2.34
C GLU A 187 23.62 5.63 2.81
N ILE A 188 24.65 6.21 2.20
CA ILE A 188 26.05 5.95 2.55
C ILE A 188 26.54 7.09 3.43
N ILE A 189 27.00 6.75 4.64
CA ILE A 189 27.48 7.68 5.65
C ILE A 189 28.99 7.48 5.83
N PRO A 190 29.84 8.40 5.35
CA PRO A 190 31.27 8.36 5.65
C PRO A 190 31.51 8.71 7.13
N LEU A 191 32.18 7.83 7.85
CA LEU A 191 32.69 8.09 9.20
C LEU A 191 34.10 8.64 9.08
N LYS A 192 34.36 9.84 9.62
CA LYS A 192 35.65 10.55 9.50
C LYS A 192 36.10 10.69 8.03
N PRO A 193 35.33 11.43 7.20
CA PRO A 193 35.48 11.46 5.74
C PRO A 193 36.88 11.84 5.24
N ASN A 194 37.65 12.61 6.01
CA ASN A 194 38.98 13.08 5.63
C ASN A 194 40.10 12.06 5.92
N GLU A 195 39.79 10.94 6.58
CA GLU A 195 40.78 9.91 6.93
C GLU A 195 40.82 8.78 5.89
N LYS A 196 42.01 8.19 5.68
CA LYS A 196 42.25 6.88 5.04
C LYS A 196 41.48 6.58 3.75
N GLY A 197 41.19 7.60 2.92
CA GLY A 197 40.48 7.40 1.66
C GLY A 197 38.99 7.04 1.81
N VAL A 198 38.37 7.28 2.98
CA VAL A 198 36.96 6.97 3.24
C VAL A 198 36.03 7.52 2.17
N LEU A 199 36.12 8.81 1.85
CA LEU A 199 35.28 9.40 0.81
C LEU A 199 35.48 8.75 -0.57
N LYS A 200 36.69 8.30 -0.88
CA LYS A 200 36.97 7.64 -2.16
C LYS A 200 36.23 6.30 -2.25
N GLU A 201 36.26 5.50 -1.19
CA GLU A 201 35.56 4.21 -1.18
C GLU A 201 34.04 4.41 -1.13
N CYS A 202 33.54 5.36 -0.33
CA CYS A 202 32.11 5.67 -0.30
C CYS A 202 31.58 6.08 -1.68
N ARG A 203 32.32 6.91 -2.43
CA ARG A 203 31.95 7.29 -3.80
C ARG A 203 31.97 6.09 -4.75
N LYS A 204 33.01 5.26 -4.70
CA LYS A 204 33.09 4.02 -5.49
C LYS A 204 31.88 3.10 -5.23
N ILE A 205 31.52 2.87 -3.98
CA ILE A 205 30.35 2.04 -3.62
C ILE A 205 29.05 2.70 -4.07
N SER A 206 28.93 4.03 -3.93
CA SER A 206 27.79 4.78 -4.42
C SER A 206 27.60 4.59 -5.92
N ASP A 207 28.67 4.72 -6.71
CA ASP A 207 28.64 4.56 -8.16
C ASP A 207 28.23 3.14 -8.55
N LEU A 208 28.80 2.11 -7.90
CA LEU A 208 28.43 0.71 -8.13
C LEU A 208 26.94 0.45 -7.85
N PHE A 209 26.38 1.03 -6.79
CA PHE A 209 24.97 0.89 -6.49
C PHE A 209 24.08 1.65 -7.49
N LEU A 210 24.49 2.83 -7.93
CA LEU A 210 23.79 3.59 -8.97
C LEU A 210 23.79 2.83 -10.31
N GLU A 211 24.92 2.22 -10.70
CA GLU A 211 25.02 1.37 -11.89
C GLU A 211 24.09 0.15 -11.83
N LYS A 212 23.84 -0.39 -10.64
CA LYS A 212 22.86 -1.46 -10.40
C LYS A 212 21.40 -0.97 -10.37
N GLY A 213 21.17 0.34 -10.49
CA GLY A 213 19.83 0.94 -10.51
C GLY A 213 19.23 1.19 -9.13
N TYR A 214 20.04 1.19 -8.07
CA TYR A 214 19.56 1.55 -6.73
C TYR A 214 19.46 3.07 -6.55
N ARG A 215 18.55 3.50 -5.70
CA ARG A 215 18.40 4.91 -5.30
C ARG A 215 19.30 5.19 -4.11
N VAL A 216 20.45 5.81 -4.38
CA VAL A 216 21.53 6.01 -3.42
C VAL A 216 21.68 7.47 -3.06
N TYR A 217 21.93 7.74 -1.78
CA TYR A 217 22.35 9.05 -1.31
C TYR A 217 23.68 8.95 -0.56
N LEU A 218 24.73 9.58 -1.07
CA LEU A 218 25.99 9.74 -0.35
C LEU A 218 25.90 11.00 0.53
N ASN A 219 25.89 10.82 1.86
CA ASN A 219 25.69 11.92 2.78
C ASN A 219 27.01 12.58 3.19
N GLU A 220 27.45 13.56 2.41
CA GLU A 220 28.66 14.38 2.67
C GLU A 220 28.37 15.64 3.51
N LYS A 221 27.17 15.78 4.11
CA LYS A 221 26.84 16.96 4.92
C LYS A 221 27.81 17.11 6.10
N ASN A 222 28.11 18.36 6.48
CA ASN A 222 28.99 18.67 7.60
C ASN A 222 28.22 18.62 8.95
N ILE A 223 27.67 17.46 9.27
CA ILE A 223 27.02 17.12 10.54
C ILE A 223 27.57 15.79 11.04
N THR A 224 27.34 15.46 12.31
CA THR A 224 27.89 14.23 12.90
C THR A 224 27.32 12.98 12.22
N SER A 225 28.11 11.90 12.12
CA SER A 225 27.64 10.64 11.53
C SER A 225 26.45 10.05 12.28
N LYS A 226 26.40 10.24 13.61
CA LYS A 226 25.26 9.87 14.45
C LYS A 226 23.99 10.62 14.02
N GLU A 227 24.07 11.93 13.85
CA GLU A 227 22.94 12.75 13.40
C GLU A 227 22.49 12.38 11.98
N LYS A 228 23.42 12.01 11.10
CA LYS A 228 23.08 11.47 9.76
C LYS A 228 22.27 10.19 9.89
N LYS A 229 22.75 9.20 10.65
CA LYS A 229 22.08 7.90 10.86
C LYS A 229 20.70 8.08 11.47
N GLU A 230 20.56 8.93 12.48
CA GLU A 230 19.26 9.27 13.10
C GLU A 230 18.29 9.87 12.09
N ASN A 231 18.75 10.82 11.26
CA ASN A 231 17.94 11.40 10.19
C ASN A 231 17.54 10.35 9.13
N SER A 232 18.43 9.43 8.76
CA SER A 232 18.13 8.34 7.83
C SER A 232 17.06 7.40 8.38
N ILE A 233 17.13 7.11 9.69
CA ILE A 233 16.14 6.28 10.39
C ILE A 233 14.77 6.98 10.38
N ILE A 234 14.71 8.25 10.77
CA ILE A 234 13.45 9.01 10.81
C ILE A 234 12.80 9.10 9.42
N ASN A 235 13.62 9.32 8.38
CA ASN A 235 13.15 9.44 7.00
C ASN A 235 12.90 8.10 6.31
N GLY A 236 13.15 6.97 6.97
CA GLY A 236 12.82 5.64 6.46
C GLY A 236 13.69 5.13 5.33
N VAL A 237 14.95 5.56 5.25
CA VAL A 237 15.92 5.00 4.29
C VAL A 237 16.06 3.50 4.55
N SER A 238 15.88 2.66 3.53
CA SER A 238 15.82 1.20 3.73
C SER A 238 17.10 0.60 4.32
N LEU A 239 18.26 0.95 3.75
CA LEU A 239 19.57 0.51 4.24
C LEU A 239 20.48 1.71 4.48
N ILE A 240 21.14 1.73 5.64
CA ILE A 240 22.10 2.77 6.02
C ILE A 240 23.47 2.10 6.06
N VAL A 241 24.38 2.52 5.20
CA VAL A 241 25.72 1.94 5.05
C VAL A 241 26.73 2.90 5.66
N GLU A 242 27.41 2.48 6.72
CA GLU A 242 28.44 3.26 7.40
C GLU A 242 29.81 2.73 7.02
N ILE A 243 30.72 3.64 6.67
CA ILE A 243 32.08 3.30 6.24
C ILE A 243 33.06 4.19 6.97
N GLY A 244 33.85 3.60 7.85
CA GLY A 244 34.92 4.29 8.56
C GLY A 244 36.32 3.77 8.24
N PRO A 245 37.36 4.46 8.74
CA PRO A 245 38.75 4.09 8.52
C PRO A 245 39.09 2.68 9.03
N ARG A 246 38.42 2.21 10.09
CA ARG A 246 38.61 0.86 10.64
C ARG A 246 37.97 -0.22 9.76
N ASP A 247 36.82 0.08 9.17
CA ASP A 247 36.08 -0.87 8.34
C ASP A 247 36.81 -1.07 7.01
N LEU A 248 37.39 0.01 6.47
CA LEU A 248 38.28 -0.04 5.31
C LEU A 248 39.52 -0.88 5.54
N GLU A 249 40.19 -0.74 6.68
CA GLU A 249 41.36 -1.57 7.03
C GLU A 249 41.02 -3.06 7.14
N ARG A 250 39.77 -3.36 7.53
CA ARG A 250 39.26 -4.73 7.68
C ARG A 250 38.62 -5.26 6.39
N GLY A 251 38.41 -4.42 5.37
CA GLY A 251 37.73 -4.80 4.14
C GLY A 251 36.23 -5.08 4.33
N VAL A 252 35.58 -4.46 5.31
CA VAL A 252 34.15 -4.67 5.62
C VAL A 252 33.38 -3.35 5.60
N VAL A 253 32.05 -3.46 5.58
CA VAL A 253 31.12 -2.33 5.77
C VAL A 253 30.06 -2.69 6.80
N GLU A 254 29.55 -1.70 7.52
CA GLU A 254 28.44 -1.87 8.45
C GLU A 254 27.13 -1.40 7.80
N ILE A 255 26.08 -2.19 7.92
CA ILE A 255 24.75 -1.88 7.35
C ILE A 255 23.70 -1.96 8.44
N THR A 256 22.92 -0.91 8.62
CA THR A 256 21.69 -0.94 9.42
C THR A 256 20.47 -1.16 8.52
N CYS A 257 19.66 -2.17 8.83
CA CYS A 257 18.37 -2.41 8.17
C CYS A 257 17.26 -1.60 8.84
N ARG A 258 16.55 -0.73 8.11
CA ARG A 258 15.57 0.16 8.75
C ARG A 258 14.35 -0.52 9.36
N ASP A 259 13.88 -1.63 8.80
CA ASP A 259 12.64 -2.29 9.24
C ASP A 259 12.72 -2.88 10.66
N ASN A 260 13.92 -3.26 11.09
CA ASN A 260 14.16 -3.89 12.40
C ASN A 260 15.38 -3.32 13.16
N LEU A 261 16.15 -2.43 12.54
CA LEU A 261 17.37 -1.81 13.07
C LEU A 261 18.48 -2.82 13.40
N GLU A 262 18.46 -3.98 12.75
CA GLU A 262 19.58 -4.92 12.82
C GLU A 262 20.79 -4.35 12.08
N GLU A 263 21.95 -4.45 12.74
CA GLU A 263 23.25 -4.09 12.18
C GLU A 263 23.96 -5.35 11.68
N LEU A 264 24.49 -5.27 10.47
CA LEU A 264 25.19 -6.35 9.78
C LEU A 264 26.56 -5.86 9.36
N VAL A 265 27.56 -6.71 9.50
CA VAL A 265 28.90 -6.48 8.94
C VAL A 265 29.07 -7.37 7.73
N ILE A 266 29.34 -6.78 6.57
CA ILE A 266 29.46 -7.49 5.29
C ILE A 266 30.83 -7.18 4.68
N ASP A 267 31.47 -8.19 4.08
CA ASP A 267 32.70 -8.00 3.31
C ASP A 267 32.42 -7.00 2.17
N ASN A 268 33.28 -5.99 2.02
CA ASN A 268 33.10 -4.94 1.02
C ASN A 268 32.97 -5.51 -0.40
N ASP A 269 33.73 -6.56 -0.71
CA ASP A 269 33.71 -7.23 -2.02
C ASP A 269 32.40 -7.98 -2.31
N LYS A 270 31.63 -8.34 -1.27
CA LYS A 270 30.33 -9.02 -1.40
C LYS A 270 29.15 -8.07 -1.35
N LEU A 271 29.34 -6.87 -0.79
CA LEU A 271 28.29 -5.88 -0.54
C LEU A 271 27.30 -5.74 -1.69
N VAL A 272 27.79 -5.43 -2.88
CA VAL A 272 26.96 -5.17 -4.07
C VAL A 272 26.09 -6.37 -4.45
N ASN A 273 26.59 -7.59 -4.25
CA ASN A 273 25.88 -8.82 -4.57
C ASN A 273 24.85 -9.21 -3.49
N GLU A 274 25.06 -8.78 -2.24
CA GLU A 274 24.16 -9.12 -1.12
C GLU A 274 22.99 -8.15 -0.96
N ILE A 275 23.11 -6.90 -1.42
CA ILE A 275 22.06 -5.87 -1.27
C ILE A 275 20.68 -6.33 -1.77
N GLU A 276 20.61 -7.00 -2.93
CA GLU A 276 19.32 -7.46 -3.47
C GLU A 276 18.65 -8.48 -2.53
N SER A 277 19.44 -9.37 -1.95
CA SER A 277 18.99 -10.36 -0.96
C SER A 277 18.49 -9.67 0.31
N LEU A 278 19.20 -8.63 0.78
CA LEU A 278 18.77 -7.83 1.94
C LEU A 278 17.43 -7.15 1.68
N PHE A 279 17.24 -6.52 0.51
CA PHE A 279 15.96 -5.91 0.17
C PHE A 279 14.81 -6.94 0.07
N LYS A 280 15.06 -8.12 -0.52
CA LYS A 280 14.06 -9.21 -0.57
C LYS A 280 13.69 -9.69 0.83
N LYS A 281 14.67 -9.90 1.71
CA LYS A 281 14.45 -10.29 3.11
C LYS A 281 13.67 -9.23 3.88
N MET A 282 14.07 -7.96 3.76
CA MET A 282 13.37 -6.82 4.36
C MET A 282 11.91 -6.76 3.93
N HIS A 283 11.65 -6.78 2.62
CA HIS A 283 10.29 -6.75 2.09
C HIS A 283 9.44 -7.91 2.61
N LYS A 284 10.01 -9.14 2.68
CA LYS A 284 9.34 -10.31 3.25
C LYS A 284 9.05 -10.15 4.74
N ARG A 285 10.00 -9.67 5.55
CA ARG A 285 9.80 -9.41 6.98
C ARG A 285 8.69 -8.39 7.22
N MET A 286 8.69 -7.29 6.46
CA MET A 286 7.64 -6.27 6.51
C MET A 286 6.26 -6.87 6.20
N TYR A 287 6.16 -7.66 5.13
CA TYR A 287 4.92 -8.33 4.76
C TYR A 287 4.42 -9.28 5.85
N LEU A 288 5.30 -10.13 6.39
CA LEU A 288 4.94 -11.09 7.43
C LEU A 288 4.53 -10.39 8.73
N LYS A 289 5.21 -9.31 9.12
CA LYS A 289 4.86 -8.50 10.30
C LYS A 289 3.43 -7.95 10.19
N VAL A 290 3.05 -7.43 9.03
CA VAL A 290 1.69 -6.93 8.81
C VAL A 290 0.68 -8.08 8.73
N LEU A 291 1.04 -9.18 8.10
CA LEU A 291 0.18 -10.38 8.02
C LEU A 291 -0.12 -10.95 9.40
N GLU A 292 0.90 -11.13 10.25
CA GLU A 292 0.75 -11.61 11.62
C GLU A 292 -0.10 -10.65 12.46
N LYS A 293 0.12 -9.34 12.31
CA LYS A 293 -0.73 -8.31 12.93
C LYS A 293 -2.18 -8.48 12.47
N ASN A 294 -2.43 -8.57 11.17
CA ASN A 294 -3.78 -8.76 10.61
C ASN A 294 -4.44 -10.04 11.14
N ILE A 295 -3.70 -11.15 11.25
CA ILE A 295 -4.22 -12.41 11.82
C ILE A 295 -4.57 -12.23 13.30
N SER A 296 -3.72 -11.57 14.09
CA SER A 296 -3.95 -11.33 15.52
C SER A 296 -5.14 -10.38 15.80
N LEU A 297 -5.48 -9.56 14.80
CA LEU A 297 -6.63 -8.66 14.76
C LEU A 297 -7.90 -9.35 14.22
N GLN A 298 -7.89 -10.64 13.91
CA GLN A 298 -9.13 -11.37 13.57
C GLN A 298 -9.67 -12.10 14.80
N ASN A 299 -10.93 -11.84 15.14
CA ASN A 299 -11.65 -12.62 16.15
C ASN A 299 -12.41 -13.79 15.52
N LYS A 300 -12.83 -14.72 16.38
CA LYS A 300 -13.79 -15.77 16.03
C LYS A 300 -15.15 -15.16 15.67
N VAL A 301 -16.03 -16.01 15.13
CA VAL A 301 -17.42 -15.64 14.90
C VAL A 301 -18.06 -15.22 16.22
N ILE A 302 -18.63 -14.01 16.26
CA ILE A 302 -19.27 -13.43 17.44
C ILE A 302 -20.79 -13.60 17.41
N ASN A 303 -21.43 -13.53 18.58
CA ASN A 303 -22.89 -13.55 18.75
C ASN A 303 -23.49 -12.13 18.93
N LEU A 304 -24.82 -12.01 19.10
CA LEU A 304 -25.49 -10.71 19.31
C LEU A 304 -25.05 -10.00 20.59
N ASP A 305 -24.89 -10.74 21.69
CA ASP A 305 -24.51 -10.15 22.97
C ASP A 305 -23.10 -9.53 22.89
N GLU A 306 -22.18 -10.22 22.22
CA GLU A 306 -20.84 -9.72 21.94
C GLU A 306 -20.87 -8.53 20.98
N LEU A 307 -21.72 -8.55 19.95
CA LEU A 307 -21.89 -7.44 19.01
C LEU A 307 -22.33 -6.15 19.71
N HIS A 308 -23.34 -6.23 20.60
CA HIS A 308 -23.92 -5.04 21.22
C HIS A 308 -23.18 -4.56 22.46
N ASN A 309 -22.61 -5.48 23.24
CA ASN A 309 -22.08 -5.14 24.57
C ASN A 309 -20.54 -5.20 24.66
N ASN A 310 -19.86 -5.99 23.82
CA ASN A 310 -18.43 -6.29 23.98
C ASN A 310 -17.64 -6.25 22.66
N ILE A 311 -18.11 -5.50 21.66
CA ILE A 311 -17.40 -5.40 20.39
C ILE A 311 -16.11 -4.60 20.57
N ASN A 312 -14.98 -5.29 20.39
CA ASN A 312 -13.66 -4.70 20.44
C ASN A 312 -13.25 -4.12 19.07
N ASP A 313 -12.14 -3.39 19.05
CA ASP A 313 -11.64 -2.69 17.86
C ASP A 313 -10.95 -3.61 16.84
N LYS A 314 -11.07 -4.94 17.00
CA LYS A 314 -10.55 -5.93 16.05
C LYS A 314 -11.54 -6.19 14.91
N ILE A 315 -11.11 -6.95 13.91
CA ILE A 315 -11.97 -7.49 12.86
C ILE A 315 -12.77 -8.66 13.44
N ASN A 316 -14.05 -8.41 13.73
CA ASN A 316 -14.98 -9.42 14.20
C ASN A 316 -15.69 -10.08 13.02
N LYS A 317 -16.19 -11.30 13.19
CA LYS A 317 -16.91 -12.03 12.13
C LYS A 317 -18.31 -12.33 12.62
N ILE A 318 -19.33 -12.11 11.80
CA ILE A 318 -20.71 -12.44 12.13
C ILE A 318 -21.37 -13.21 10.99
N VAL A 319 -22.17 -14.23 11.33
CA VAL A 319 -22.89 -15.01 10.33
C VAL A 319 -24.11 -14.24 9.87
N TRP A 320 -24.31 -14.14 8.56
CA TRP A 320 -25.41 -13.40 7.97
C TRP A 320 -26.23 -14.29 7.03
N CYS A 321 -27.56 -14.18 7.11
CA CYS A 321 -28.49 -14.96 6.29
C CYS A 321 -28.69 -14.42 4.86
N GLY A 322 -28.11 -13.25 4.54
CA GLY A 322 -28.32 -12.56 3.27
C GLY A 322 -29.52 -11.61 3.25
N ASN A 323 -30.25 -11.46 4.36
CA ASN A 323 -31.39 -10.53 4.44
C ASN A 323 -30.94 -9.14 4.89
N LYS A 324 -31.28 -8.10 4.12
CA LYS A 324 -31.04 -6.69 4.44
C LYS A 324 -31.53 -6.25 5.81
N ASP A 325 -32.67 -6.76 6.28
CA ASP A 325 -33.19 -6.38 7.59
C ASP A 325 -32.24 -6.80 8.72
N CYS A 326 -31.64 -7.99 8.61
CA CYS A 326 -30.60 -8.43 9.55
C CYS A 326 -29.30 -7.64 9.37
N LEU A 327 -29.02 -7.12 8.18
CA LEU A 327 -27.80 -6.36 7.90
C LEU A 327 -27.85 -4.94 8.49
N LYS A 328 -29.05 -4.34 8.62
CA LYS A 328 -29.25 -3.03 9.25
C LYS A 328 -28.68 -2.94 10.67
N GLU A 329 -28.66 -4.05 11.40
CA GLU A 329 -28.09 -4.15 12.74
C GLU A 329 -26.57 -3.88 12.79
N ILE A 330 -25.88 -4.02 11.66
CA ILE A 330 -24.44 -3.78 11.54
C ILE A 330 -24.08 -2.60 10.60
N LYS A 331 -25.06 -1.78 10.20
CA LYS A 331 -24.86 -0.67 9.26
C LYS A 331 -23.84 0.37 9.73
N ASP A 332 -23.77 0.57 11.03
CA ASP A 332 -22.92 1.60 11.63
C ASP A 332 -21.46 1.15 11.74
N PHE A 333 -21.19 -0.15 11.55
CA PHE A 333 -19.85 -0.72 11.46
C PHE A 333 -19.30 -0.62 10.04
N THR A 334 -17.97 -0.64 9.91
CA THR A 334 -17.35 -0.98 8.62
C THR A 334 -17.54 -2.48 8.42
N ASN A 335 -18.13 -2.88 7.29
CA ASN A 335 -18.52 -4.26 7.07
C ASN A 335 -18.22 -4.70 5.63
N PHE A 336 -17.77 -5.94 5.47
CA PHE A 336 -17.45 -6.54 4.16
C PHE A 336 -17.46 -8.06 4.22
N ILE A 337 -17.76 -8.72 3.10
CA ILE A 337 -17.64 -10.18 2.94
C ILE A 337 -16.32 -10.47 2.23
N SER A 338 -15.40 -11.18 2.90
CA SER A 338 -14.09 -11.49 2.29
C SER A 338 -14.24 -12.57 1.21
N PHE A 339 -13.50 -12.48 0.11
CA PHE A 339 -13.58 -13.51 -0.95
C PHE A 339 -13.10 -14.90 -0.50
N ASN A 340 -12.15 -14.96 0.43
CA ASN A 340 -11.54 -16.21 0.91
C ASN A 340 -12.20 -16.78 2.19
N GLN A 341 -13.44 -16.40 2.48
CA GLN A 341 -14.09 -16.75 3.74
C GLN A 341 -14.71 -18.16 3.69
N GLN A 342 -14.34 -19.02 4.64
CA GLN A 342 -14.98 -20.33 4.78
C GLN A 342 -16.44 -20.17 5.25
N LEU A 343 -17.33 -20.94 4.64
CA LEU A 343 -18.73 -21.03 5.03
C LEU A 343 -18.82 -21.55 6.48
N HIS A 344 -19.56 -20.83 7.32
CA HIS A 344 -19.93 -21.29 8.66
C HIS A 344 -21.31 -21.93 8.62
N SER A 345 -21.46 -23.10 9.25
CA SER A 345 -22.73 -23.82 9.35
C SER A 345 -23.71 -23.25 10.39
N SER A 346 -23.32 -22.19 11.11
CA SER A 346 -24.15 -21.57 12.14
C SER A 346 -25.33 -20.80 11.54
N ASN A 347 -26.34 -20.53 12.37
CA ASN A 347 -27.45 -19.67 12.00
C ASN A 347 -27.10 -18.19 12.12
N CYS A 348 -27.78 -17.36 11.34
CA CYS A 348 -27.76 -15.91 11.47
C CYS A 348 -28.27 -15.54 12.87
N PRO A 349 -27.51 -14.78 13.67
CA PRO A 349 -27.86 -14.55 15.06
C PRO A 349 -29.03 -13.57 15.19
N PHE A 350 -29.33 -12.77 14.15
CA PHE A 350 -30.44 -11.81 14.11
C PHE A 350 -31.82 -12.43 13.87
N CYS A 351 -31.91 -13.51 13.09
CA CYS A 351 -33.20 -14.11 12.70
C CYS A 351 -33.25 -15.63 12.81
N LEU A 352 -32.17 -16.26 13.29
CA LEU A 352 -32.03 -17.69 13.52
C LEU A 352 -32.14 -18.60 12.28
N LYS A 353 -32.30 -18.02 11.08
CA LYS A 353 -32.27 -18.76 9.81
C LYS A 353 -30.84 -19.19 9.45
N LYS A 354 -30.70 -20.21 8.59
CA LYS A 354 -29.41 -20.71 8.10
C LYS A 354 -28.54 -19.57 7.56
N GLY A 355 -27.29 -19.49 8.03
CA GLY A 355 -26.30 -18.56 7.52
C GLY A 355 -25.94 -18.84 6.06
N LYS A 356 -25.73 -17.77 5.29
CA LYS A 356 -25.27 -17.84 3.89
C LYS A 356 -23.88 -17.25 3.72
N HIS A 357 -23.56 -16.22 4.49
CA HIS A 357 -22.31 -15.49 4.43
C HIS A 357 -21.74 -15.32 5.83
N VAL A 358 -20.44 -15.04 5.89
CA VAL A 358 -19.79 -14.50 7.08
C VAL A 358 -19.36 -13.10 6.72
N VAL A 359 -19.79 -12.11 7.50
CA VAL A 359 -19.46 -10.70 7.30
C VAL A 359 -18.38 -10.35 8.31
N SER A 360 -17.28 -9.79 7.83
CA SER A 360 -16.29 -9.13 8.69
C SER A 360 -16.82 -7.75 9.09
N ILE A 361 -16.78 -7.43 10.37
CA ILE A 361 -17.22 -6.16 10.93
C ILE A 361 -16.09 -5.53 11.75
N ILE A 362 -15.93 -4.22 11.59
CA ILE A 362 -14.93 -3.41 12.29
C ILE A 362 -15.66 -2.20 12.85
N LYS A 363 -15.43 -1.92 14.14
CA LYS A 363 -15.95 -0.72 14.78
C LYS A 363 -15.31 0.51 14.13
N LYS A 364 -16.14 1.45 13.68
CA LYS A 364 -15.65 2.73 13.16
C LYS A 364 -15.14 3.56 14.34
N ASN A 365 -13.90 4.05 14.23
CA ASN A 365 -13.32 4.95 15.23
C ASN A 365 -13.86 6.38 15.16
#